data_AF-A0A499V6I2-F1
#
_entry.id   AF-A0A499V6I2-F1
#
_cell.length_a   1.000
_cell.length_b   1.000
_cell.length_c   1.000
_cell.angle_alpha   90.00
_cell.angle_beta   90.00
_cell.angle_gamma   90.00
#
_symmetry.space_group_name_H-M   'P 1'
#
loop_
_entity.id
_entity.type
_entity.pdbx_description
1 polymer ?
#
loop_
_entity_poly.entity_id
_entity_poly.type
_entity_poly.pdbx_seq_one_letter_code
_entity_poly.pdbx_strand_id
1 'polypeptide(L)'
;MAETTAETPLDVEEYTTESVETVESEYTSESLASRFGDPQPAAGTGRRKNAVARVRIVPGSGQWKINGRTLEEYFPNKVHQQEVNEPFKVLELDDRYDVIARIAGGGVSGQAGALRLGIARALNEADVDNNRAPSRRPAS
;
A
#
# COMPACT_ATOMS: atom_id res chain seq x y z
N MET A 1 -43.95 47.08 -21.77
CA MET A 1 -43.86 46.68 -20.35
C MET A 1 -44.22 45.20 -20.28
N ALA A 2 -43.36 44.42 -19.62
CA ALA A 2 -43.52 43.02 -19.19
C ALA A 2 -43.69 41.94 -20.28
N GLU A 3 -42.55 41.50 -20.85
CA GLU A 3 -42.38 40.12 -21.30
C GLU A 3 -42.20 39.25 -20.05
N THR A 4 -43.17 38.37 -19.76
CA THR A 4 -43.12 37.50 -18.59
C THR A 4 -42.38 36.21 -18.97
N THR A 5 -41.13 36.11 -18.52
CA THR A 5 -40.38 34.86 -18.45
C THR A 5 -41.06 33.97 -17.42
N ALA A 6 -41.62 32.85 -17.86
CA ALA A 6 -41.96 31.73 -16.99
C ALA A 6 -40.81 30.72 -17.07
N GLU A 7 -39.92 30.81 -16.10
CA GLU A 7 -39.03 29.71 -15.72
C GLU A 7 -39.84 28.58 -15.08
N THR A 8 -39.17 27.44 -14.90
CA THR A 8 -39.49 26.26 -14.03
C THR A 8 -40.12 25.06 -14.76
N PRO A 9 -39.73 23.83 -14.42
CA PRO A 9 -38.38 23.30 -14.18
C PRO A 9 -38.10 22.09 -15.09
N LEU A 10 -36.81 21.82 -15.36
CA LEU A 10 -36.40 20.56 -15.99
C LEU A 10 -36.67 19.42 -15.00
N ASP A 11 -37.43 18.44 -15.47
CA ASP A 11 -37.73 17.18 -14.81
C ASP A 11 -36.45 16.56 -14.23
N VAL A 12 -36.51 16.29 -12.93
CA VAL A 12 -35.53 15.48 -12.22
C VAL A 12 -35.68 14.07 -12.78
N GLU A 13 -34.75 13.67 -13.65
CA GLU A 13 -34.64 12.28 -14.03
C GLU A 13 -34.32 11.46 -12.77
N GLU A 14 -35.32 10.69 -12.38
CA GLU A 14 -35.30 9.61 -11.42
C GLU A 14 -34.18 8.64 -11.80
N TYR A 15 -33.01 8.78 -11.15
CA TYR A 15 -32.01 7.71 -11.16
C TYR A 15 -32.55 6.59 -10.28
N THR A 16 -33.19 5.65 -10.97
CA THR A 16 -33.44 4.27 -10.58
C THR A 16 -32.51 3.80 -9.47
N THR A 17 -33.11 3.56 -8.31
CA THR A 17 -32.56 2.74 -7.25
C THR A 17 -32.68 1.28 -7.69
N GLU A 18 -31.65 0.72 -8.30
CA GLU A 18 -31.54 -0.74 -8.39
C GLU A 18 -30.10 -1.20 -8.23
N SER A 19 -29.95 -2.22 -7.38
CA SER A 19 -28.72 -2.94 -7.03
C SER A 19 -27.93 -2.38 -5.83
N VAL A 20 -28.52 -2.55 -4.65
CA VAL A 20 -27.75 -3.04 -3.49
C VAL A 20 -27.25 -4.44 -3.90
N GLU A 21 -26.00 -4.53 -4.36
CA GLU A 21 -25.23 -5.75 -4.16
C GLU A 21 -24.67 -5.65 -2.73
N THR A 22 -25.42 -6.23 -1.79
CA THR A 22 -24.79 -6.82 -0.60
C THR A 22 -23.88 -7.93 -1.10
N VAL A 23 -22.63 -7.59 -1.43
CA VAL A 23 -21.55 -8.57 -1.46
C VAL A 23 -21.32 -9.01 -0.02
N GLU A 24 -22.04 -10.06 0.34
CA GLU A 24 -21.83 -10.77 1.59
C GLU A 24 -20.35 -11.13 1.69
N SER A 25 -19.78 -10.62 2.77
CA SER A 25 -18.45 -10.91 3.25
C SER A 25 -18.28 -12.41 3.43
N GLU A 26 -17.61 -13.04 2.48
CA GLU A 26 -16.78 -14.21 2.76
C GLU A 26 -15.31 -13.82 2.57
N TYR A 27 -14.87 -12.82 3.35
CA TYR A 27 -13.45 -12.65 3.68
C TYR A 27 -13.03 -13.78 4.64
N THR A 28 -13.12 -15.04 4.22
CA THR A 28 -12.39 -16.10 4.89
C THR A 28 -10.92 -15.79 4.67
N SER A 29 -10.24 -15.38 5.74
CA SER A 29 -8.84 -14.92 5.74
C SER A 29 -7.87 -15.97 5.18
N GLU A 30 -8.32 -17.22 5.09
CA GLU A 30 -7.62 -18.34 4.45
C GLU A 30 -7.47 -18.13 2.92
N SER A 31 -8.43 -17.46 2.27
CA SER A 31 -8.38 -17.15 0.83
C SER A 31 -7.39 -16.04 0.47
N LEU A 32 -7.08 -15.12 1.41
CA LEU A 32 -6.01 -14.11 1.28
C LEU A 32 -4.62 -14.73 1.39
N ALA A 33 -4.45 -15.64 2.35
CA ALA A 33 -3.21 -16.37 2.53
C ALA A 33 -2.90 -17.35 1.39
N SER A 34 -3.90 -17.77 0.60
CA SER A 34 -3.67 -18.59 -0.59
C SER A 34 -3.26 -17.81 -1.83
N ARG A 35 -3.62 -16.51 -1.95
CA ARG A 35 -3.29 -15.68 -3.12
C ARG A 35 -1.89 -15.06 -3.03
N PHE A 36 -1.48 -14.65 -1.82
CA PHE A 36 -0.10 -14.30 -1.51
C PHE A 36 0.50 -15.51 -0.80
N GLY A 37 1.32 -16.30 -1.49
CA GLY A 37 1.88 -17.55 -0.96
C GLY A 37 2.84 -17.34 0.20
N ASP A 38 3.84 -18.20 0.33
CA ASP A 38 4.76 -18.13 1.47
C ASP A 38 5.47 -16.77 1.51
N PRO A 39 5.37 -16.00 2.62
CA PRO A 39 5.86 -14.65 2.65
C PRO A 39 7.39 -14.66 2.56
N GLN A 40 7.92 -14.16 1.44
CA GLN A 40 9.34 -14.15 1.16
C GLN A 40 10.00 -12.83 1.62
N PRO A 41 11.26 -12.88 2.09
CA PRO A 41 12.01 -11.67 2.35
C PRO A 41 12.38 -10.98 1.03
N ALA A 42 12.10 -9.70 0.91
CA ALA A 42 12.43 -8.91 -0.27
C ALA A 42 13.08 -7.58 0.08
N ALA A 43 13.67 -6.92 -0.91
CA ALA A 43 14.31 -5.63 -0.75
C ALA A 43 13.81 -4.66 -1.81
N GLY A 44 13.64 -3.40 -1.40
CA GLY A 44 13.21 -2.32 -2.27
C GLY A 44 14.00 -1.06 -1.99
N THR A 45 14.24 -0.27 -3.03
CA THR A 45 14.84 1.06 -2.86
C THR A 45 13.91 2.11 -3.44
N GLY A 46 13.57 3.10 -2.63
CA GLY A 46 12.77 4.25 -3.01
C GLY A 46 13.60 5.53 -2.96
N ARG A 47 13.39 6.42 -3.93
CA ARG A 47 14.07 7.72 -4.01
C ARG A 47 13.04 8.80 -4.30
N ARG A 48 13.03 9.87 -3.51
CA ARG A 48 12.17 11.04 -3.72
C ARG A 48 12.96 12.31 -3.43
N LYS A 49 13.02 13.22 -4.41
CA LYS A 49 13.86 14.43 -4.33
C LYS A 49 15.32 14.04 -4.02
N ASN A 50 15.84 14.48 -2.88
CA ASN A 50 17.19 14.19 -2.38
C ASN A 50 17.22 13.10 -1.31
N ALA A 51 16.08 12.45 -1.00
CA ALA A 51 16.00 11.37 -0.03
C ALA A 51 16.09 10.00 -0.72
N VAL A 52 16.89 9.10 -0.13
CA VAL A 52 17.05 7.71 -0.55
C VAL A 52 16.67 6.81 0.62
N ALA A 53 15.70 5.93 0.41
CA ALA A 53 15.23 4.94 1.37
C ALA A 53 15.54 3.54 0.85
N ARG A 54 16.34 2.79 1.61
CA ARG A 54 16.61 1.37 1.37
C ARG A 54 15.77 0.58 2.35
N VAL A 55 14.87 -0.24 1.83
CA VAL A 55 13.88 -1.00 2.59
C VAL A 55 14.17 -2.47 2.40
N ARG A 56 14.12 -3.22 3.49
CA ARG A 56 14.11 -4.67 3.50
C ARG A 56 12.88 -5.11 4.26
N ILE A 57 12.07 -5.96 3.62
CA ILE A 57 10.94 -6.60 4.26
C ILE A 57 11.31 -8.04 4.59
N VAL A 58 10.83 -8.50 5.74
CA VAL A 58 11.02 -9.88 6.21
C VAL A 58 9.65 -10.38 6.67
N PRO A 59 9.25 -11.62 6.38
CA PRO A 59 8.05 -12.20 6.98
C PRO A 59 8.10 -12.08 8.51
N GLY A 60 7.06 -11.52 9.12
CA GLY A 60 7.08 -11.17 10.53
C GLY A 60 5.73 -10.76 11.09
N SER A 61 5.73 -9.82 12.05
CA SER A 61 4.56 -9.42 12.82
C SER A 61 4.24 -7.92 12.69
N GLY A 62 4.70 -7.27 11.61
CA GLY A 62 4.44 -5.85 11.39
C GLY A 62 5.38 -4.90 12.14
N GLN A 63 6.58 -5.34 12.54
CA GLN A 63 7.52 -4.47 13.24
C GLN A 63 8.18 -3.46 12.30
N TRP A 64 8.15 -2.18 12.68
CA TRP A 64 8.79 -1.10 11.92
C TRP A 64 10.09 -0.64 12.58
N LYS A 65 11.19 -0.71 11.83
CA LYS A 65 12.51 -0.21 12.23
C LYS A 65 13.06 0.74 11.17
N ILE A 66 13.00 2.03 11.44
CA ILE A 66 13.52 3.10 10.59
C ILE A 66 14.79 3.67 11.21
N ASN A 67 15.95 3.37 10.62
CA ASN A 67 17.26 3.81 11.11
C ASN A 67 17.51 3.49 12.60
N GLY A 68 16.91 2.40 13.10
CA GLY A 68 17.00 1.97 14.51
C GLY A 68 15.90 2.52 15.44
N ARG A 69 14.96 3.32 14.94
CA ARG A 69 13.81 3.88 15.68
C ARG A 69 12.48 3.33 15.16
N THR A 70 11.40 3.49 15.91
CA THR A 70 10.04 3.13 15.46
C THR A 70 9.49 4.18 14.48
N LEU A 71 8.45 3.81 13.74
CA LEU A 71 7.80 4.70 12.78
C LEU A 71 7.23 5.97 13.45
N GLU A 72 6.65 5.83 14.64
CA GLU A 72 6.07 6.93 15.41
C GLU A 72 7.12 7.93 15.91
N GLU A 73 8.28 7.42 16.36
CA GLU A 73 9.39 8.27 16.83
C GLU A 73 10.09 8.99 15.67
N TYR A 74 10.20 8.33 14.51
CA TYR A 74 10.85 8.91 13.33
C TYR A 74 9.95 9.92 12.62
N PHE A 75 8.65 9.64 12.50
CA PHE A 75 7.66 10.51 11.87
C PHE A 75 6.58 10.92 12.90
N PRO A 76 6.74 12.05 13.61
CA PRO A 76 5.74 12.49 14.58
C PRO A 76 4.43 12.96 13.93
N ASN A 77 4.44 13.26 12.63
CA ASN A 77 3.27 13.74 11.91
C ASN A 77 2.45 12.56 11.33
N LYS A 78 1.16 12.49 11.69
CA LYS A 78 0.24 11.42 11.25
C LYS A 78 0.10 11.31 9.73
N VAL A 79 0.23 12.42 9.01
CA VAL A 79 0.15 12.42 7.53
C VAL A 79 1.24 11.53 6.92
N HIS A 80 2.47 11.62 7.42
CA HIS A 80 3.59 10.82 6.91
C HIS A 80 3.48 9.34 7.31
N GLN A 81 2.88 9.04 8.47
CA GLN A 81 2.59 7.67 8.88
C GLN A 81 1.56 7.02 7.94
N GLN A 82 0.50 7.76 7.58
CA GLN A 82 -0.50 7.31 6.62
C GLN A 82 0.09 7.08 5.22
N GLU A 83 0.92 8.00 4.72
CA GLU A 83 1.61 7.83 3.42
C GLU A 83 2.45 6.55 3.38
N VAL A 84 3.09 6.19 4.49
CA VAL A 84 3.97 5.02 4.58
C VAL A 84 3.19 3.71 4.71
N ASN A 85 2.01 3.74 5.34
CA ASN A 85 1.12 2.58 5.50
C ASN A 85 0.22 2.33 4.29
N GLU A 86 0.00 3.33 3.43
CA GLU A 86 -0.81 3.21 2.21
C GLU A 86 -0.51 1.95 1.36
N PRO A 87 0.76 1.59 1.03
CA PRO A 87 1.04 0.38 0.25
C PRO A 87 0.66 -0.92 0.96
N PHE A 88 0.71 -0.97 2.30
CA PHE A 88 0.29 -2.15 3.06
C PHE A 88 -1.22 -2.29 3.04
N LYS A 89 -1.93 -1.17 3.27
CA LYS A 89 -3.40 -1.12 3.26
C LYS A 89 -4.00 -1.52 1.91
N VAL A 90 -3.37 -1.10 0.81
CA VAL A 90 -3.84 -1.46 -0.55
C VAL A 90 -3.73 -2.96 -0.82
N LEU A 91 -2.72 -3.61 -0.25
CA LEU A 91 -2.46 -5.03 -0.45
C LEU A 91 -3.07 -5.91 0.65
N GLU A 92 -3.66 -5.31 1.69
CA GLU A 92 -4.19 -6.01 2.87
C GLU A 92 -3.13 -6.93 3.52
N LEU A 93 -1.86 -6.54 3.40
CA LEU A 93 -0.69 -7.27 3.95
C LEU A 93 -0.22 -6.64 5.27
N ASP A 94 -1.11 -5.92 5.94
CA ASP A 94 -0.89 -5.38 7.27
C ASP A 94 -0.45 -6.50 8.22
N ASP A 95 0.56 -6.23 9.04
CA ASP A 95 1.13 -7.14 10.04
C ASP A 95 1.77 -8.46 9.55
N ARG A 96 1.86 -8.69 8.22
CA ARG A 96 2.51 -9.89 7.64
C ARG A 96 4.03 -9.76 7.52
N TYR A 97 4.53 -8.53 7.47
CA TYR A 97 5.93 -8.24 7.20
C TYR A 97 6.51 -7.26 8.21
N ASP A 98 7.70 -7.57 8.70
CA ASP A 98 8.56 -6.64 9.40
C ASP A 98 9.31 -5.77 8.39
N VAL A 99 9.35 -4.46 8.65
CA VAL A 99 9.96 -3.46 7.78
C VAL A 99 11.22 -2.92 8.42
N ILE A 100 12.35 -3.14 7.78
CA ILE A 100 13.64 -2.59 8.17
C ILE A 100 14.06 -1.59 7.10
N ALA A 101 14.01 -0.30 7.44
CA ALA A 101 14.33 0.78 6.54
C ALA A 101 15.56 1.58 7.01
N ARG A 102 16.43 1.91 6.07
CA ARG A 102 17.51 2.89 6.25
C ARG A 102 17.30 4.03 5.28
N ILE A 103 17.15 5.23 5.81
CA ILE A 103 16.85 6.43 5.02
C ILE A 103 17.97 7.44 5.24
N ALA A 104 18.43 8.05 4.15
CA ALA A 104 19.44 9.10 4.17
C ALA A 104 19.07 10.23 3.22
N GLY A 105 19.44 11.46 3.60
CA GLY A 105 19.26 12.67 2.80
C GLY A 105 17.83 13.24 2.82
N GLY A 106 17.69 14.43 2.22
CA GLY A 106 16.42 15.17 2.13
C GLY A 106 15.86 15.62 3.49
N GLY A 107 14.60 16.07 3.49
CA GLY A 107 13.83 16.37 4.70
C GLY A 107 12.70 15.35 4.93
N VAL A 108 12.01 15.44 6.08
CA VAL A 108 11.02 14.46 6.55
C VAL A 108 9.94 14.10 5.52
N SER A 109 9.38 15.08 4.81
CA SER A 109 8.38 14.84 3.75
C SER A 109 8.96 14.09 2.54
N GLY A 110 10.21 14.37 2.17
CA GLY A 110 10.90 13.64 1.11
C GLY A 110 11.20 12.20 1.52
N GLN A 111 11.58 12.01 2.78
CA GLN A 111 11.89 10.70 3.35
C GLN A 111 10.66 9.80 3.44
N ALA A 112 9.51 10.32 3.89
CA ALA A 112 8.25 9.56 3.95
C ALA A 112 7.84 9.02 2.57
N GLY A 113 7.87 9.88 1.54
CA GLY A 113 7.55 9.44 0.19
C GLY A 113 8.60 8.51 -0.45
N ALA A 114 9.88 8.66 -0.09
CA ALA A 114 10.90 7.70 -0.49
C ALA A 114 10.67 6.33 0.16
N LEU A 115 10.28 6.30 1.43
CA LEU A 115 9.98 5.07 2.17
C LEU A 115 8.76 4.34 1.58
N ARG A 116 7.66 5.05 1.34
CA ARG A 116 6.46 4.54 0.65
C ARG A 116 6.82 3.82 -0.65
N LEU A 117 7.62 4.46 -1.50
CA LEU A 117 8.03 3.88 -2.78
C LEU A 117 8.95 2.66 -2.60
N GLY A 118 9.82 2.68 -1.60
CA GLY A 118 10.70 1.55 -1.27
C GLY A 118 9.91 0.32 -0.84
N ILE A 119 8.87 0.51 -0.01
CA ILE A 119 7.97 -0.54 0.44
C ILE A 119 7.19 -1.13 -0.72
N ALA A 120 6.55 -0.29 -1.55
CA ALA A 120 5.78 -0.75 -2.70
C ALA A 120 6.62 -1.63 -3.65
N ARG A 121 7.89 -1.26 -3.87
CA ARG A 121 8.83 -2.05 -4.67
C ARG A 121 9.22 -3.36 -4.00
N ALA A 122 9.48 -3.33 -2.70
CA ALA A 122 9.82 -4.54 -1.95
C ALA A 122 8.66 -5.56 -1.97
N LEU A 123 7.42 -5.09 -1.82
CA LEU A 123 6.23 -5.94 -1.87
C LEU A 123 6.00 -6.51 -3.27
N ASN A 124 6.21 -5.72 -4.33
CA ASN A 124 6.13 -6.22 -5.70
C ASN A 124 7.17 -7.32 -5.97
N GLU A 125 8.41 -7.13 -5.51
CA GLU A 125 9.46 -8.14 -5.65
C GLU A 125 9.11 -9.45 -4.91
N ALA A 126 8.57 -9.34 -3.69
CA ALA A 126 8.13 -10.50 -2.91
C ALA A 126 7.01 -11.29 -3.61
N ASP A 127 6.07 -10.60 -4.26
CA ASP A 127 5.00 -11.23 -5.04
C ASP A 127 5.52 -11.86 -6.35
N VAL A 128 6.47 -11.20 -7.02
CA VAL A 128 7.13 -11.75 -8.22
C VAL A 128 7.89 -13.04 -7.90
N ASP A 129 8.63 -13.09 -6.80
CA ASP A 129 9.31 -14.31 -6.36
C ASP A 129 8.33 -15.42 -5.97
N ASN A 130 7.18 -15.08 -5.37
CA ASN A 130 6.11 -16.03 -5.07
C ASN A 130 5.46 -16.60 -6.35
N ASN A 131 5.25 -15.77 -7.37
CA ASN A 131 4.68 -16.18 -8.65
C ASN A 131 5.70 -16.83 -9.60
N ARG A 132 7.00 -16.78 -9.28
CA ARG A 132 8.04 -17.45 -10.05
C ARG A 132 7.93 -18.96 -9.78
N ALA A 133 7.23 -19.67 -10.66
CA ALA A 133 7.20 -21.14 -10.66
C ALA A 133 8.61 -21.69 -10.43
N PRO A 134 8.80 -22.70 -9.54
CA PRO A 134 10.11 -23.19 -9.17
C PRO A 134 10.83 -23.59 -10.46
N SER A 135 11.82 -22.80 -10.86
CA SER A 135 12.55 -23.05 -12.10
C SER A 135 13.17 -24.43 -11.96
N ARG A 136 12.66 -25.39 -12.74
CA ARG A 136 13.23 -26.74 -12.89
C ARG A 136 14.73 -26.59 -13.07
N ARG A 137 15.48 -26.82 -11.98
CA ARG A 137 16.92 -26.98 -12.05
C ARG A 137 17.14 -28.32 -12.78
N PRO A 138 17.88 -28.38 -13.90
CA PRO A 138 18.22 -29.66 -14.48
C PRO A 138 19.06 -30.43 -13.46
N ALA A 139 18.56 -31.58 -13.01
CA ALA A 139 19.33 -32.52 -12.21
C ALA A 139 20.58 -32.90 -13.02
N SER A 140 21.74 -32.71 -12.43
CA SER A 140 23.01 -33.25 -12.92
C SER A 140 23.22 -34.66 -12.39
#